data_AF-A0A954F460-F1
#
_entry.id   AF-A0A954F460-F1
#
_cell.length_a   1.000
_cell.length_b   1.000
_cell.length_c   1.000
_cell.angle_alpha   90.00
_cell.angle_beta   90.00
_cell.angle_gamma   90.00
#
_symmetry.space_group_name_H-M   'P 1'
#
loop_
_entity.id
_entity.type
_entity.pdbx_description
1 polymer ?
#
loop_
_entity_poly.entity_id
_entity_poly.type
_entity_poly.pdbx_seq_one_letter_code
_entity_poly.pdbx_strand_id
1 'polypeptide(L)'
;MIDTAPIPQAAWNHLNAWIRDELAAQELRLKSLNELRDAMAKRSPEDLDRLLEKVQQQDKDSRSREARRVAVFESLGRHWGISPSMLTLRSIADRMGDAGAELMALRGELKHKAQEVSL
;
A
#
# COMPACT_ATOMS: atom_id res chain seq x y z
N MET A 1 24.20 14.61 6.44
CA MET A 1 24.54 13.63 5.39
C MET A 1 23.54 12.49 5.53
N ILE A 2 22.73 12.20 4.51
CA ILE A 2 21.91 10.99 4.51
C ILE A 2 22.86 9.84 4.19
N ASP A 3 22.96 8.85 5.08
CA ASP A 3 23.83 7.70 4.88
C ASP A 3 23.23 6.82 3.76
N THR A 4 23.83 6.85 2.57
CA THR A 4 23.36 6.13 1.38
C THR A 4 23.98 4.74 1.37
N ALA A 5 23.45 3.85 2.20
CA ALA A 5 23.80 2.43 2.15
C ALA A 5 22.80 1.69 1.25
N PRO A 6 23.27 0.90 0.27
CA PRO A 6 22.37 0.07 -0.54
C PRO A 6 21.57 -0.85 0.38
N ILE A 7 20.27 -0.99 0.10
CA ILE A 7 19.41 -1.92 0.85
C ILE A 7 19.66 -3.36 0.39
N PRO A 8 19.51 -4.35 1.28
CA PRO A 8 19.55 -5.75 0.88
C PRO A 8 18.49 -6.04 -0.19
N GLN A 9 18.84 -6.80 -1.23
CA GLN A 9 17.91 -7.16 -2.32
C GLN A 9 16.62 -7.81 -1.78
N ALA A 10 16.71 -8.63 -0.73
CA ALA A 10 15.55 -9.22 -0.08
C ALA A 10 14.62 -8.16 0.53
N ALA A 11 15.17 -7.11 1.16
CA ALA A 11 14.39 -6.02 1.73
C ALA A 11 13.70 -5.20 0.62
N TRP A 12 14.40 -4.97 -0.50
CA TRP A 12 13.80 -4.36 -1.69
C TRP A 12 12.64 -5.19 -2.23
N ASN A 13 12.83 -6.50 -2.40
CA ASN A 13 11.80 -7.39 -2.92
C ASN A 13 10.55 -7.38 -2.04
N HIS A 14 10.73 -7.41 -0.71
CA HIS A 14 9.60 -7.32 0.23
C HIS A 14 8.90 -5.97 0.20
N LEU A 15 9.65 -4.86 0.09
CA LEU A 15 9.09 -3.53 -0.04
C LEU A 15 8.28 -3.37 -1.33
N ASN A 16 8.84 -3.80 -2.47
CA ASN A 16 8.18 -3.73 -3.77
C ASN A 16 6.93 -4.62 -3.79
N ALA A 17 7.03 -5.85 -3.29
CA ALA A 17 5.88 -6.74 -3.16
C ALA A 17 4.76 -6.13 -2.30
N TRP A 18 5.10 -5.55 -1.15
CA TRP A 18 4.12 -4.88 -0.30
C TRP A 18 3.43 -3.70 -1.00
N ILE A 19 4.18 -2.87 -1.72
CA ILE A 19 3.60 -1.72 -2.44
C ILE A 19 2.67 -2.16 -3.56
N ARG A 20 3.06 -3.19 -4.32
CA ARG A 20 2.22 -3.76 -5.39
C ARG A 20 0.94 -4.38 -4.84
N ASP A 21 1.04 -5.10 -3.71
CA ASP A 21 -0.13 -5.64 -3.01
C ASP A 21 -1.08 -4.53 -2.56
N GLU A 22 -0.54 -3.42 -2.05
CA GLU A 22 -1.33 -2.27 -1.63
C GLU A 22 -1.99 -1.55 -2.82
N LEU A 23 -1.29 -1.39 -3.94
CA LEU A 23 -1.86 -0.86 -5.19
C LEU A 23 -3.04 -1.70 -5.67
N ALA A 24 -2.85 -3.01 -5.78
CA ALA A 24 -3.90 -3.94 -6.20
C ALA A 24 -5.10 -3.93 -5.24
N ALA A 25 -4.84 -3.80 -3.94
CA ALA A 25 -5.91 -3.69 -2.95
C ALA A 25 -6.72 -2.38 -3.11
N GLN A 26 -6.07 -1.26 -3.41
CA GLN A 26 -6.76 0.01 -3.66
C GLN A 26 -7.61 -0.05 -4.93
N GLU A 27 -7.11 -0.69 -6.00
CA GLU A 27 -7.89 -0.92 -7.23
C GLU A 27 -9.14 -1.76 -6.96
N LEU A 28 -8.97 -2.86 -6.22
CA LEU A 28 -10.08 -3.75 -5.89
C LEU A 28 -11.12 -3.04 -5.00
N ARG A 29 -10.67 -2.19 -4.06
CA ARG A 29 -11.56 -1.39 -3.22
C ARG A 29 -12.34 -0.39 -4.07
N LEU A 30 -11.69 0.37 -4.95
CA LEU A 30 -12.36 1.32 -5.84
C LEU A 30 -13.42 0.61 -6.72
N LYS A 31 -13.07 -0.55 -7.29
CA LYS A 31 -14.01 -1.36 -8.05
C LYS A 31 -15.23 -1.76 -7.21
N SER A 32 -14.99 -2.21 -5.98
CA SER A 32 -16.07 -2.66 -5.08
C SER A 32 -16.97 -1.51 -4.63
N LEU A 33 -16.43 -0.32 -4.40
CA LEU A 33 -17.20 0.88 -4.09
C LEU A 33 -18.07 1.33 -5.28
N ASN A 34 -17.52 1.27 -6.50
CA ASN A 34 -18.29 1.55 -7.71
C ASN A 34 -19.42 0.53 -7.91
N GLU A 35 -19.15 -0.75 -7.72
CA GLU A 35 -20.17 -1.81 -7.75
C GLU A 35 -21.27 -1.55 -6.71
N LEU A 36 -20.90 -1.14 -5.50
CA LEU A 36 -21.84 -0.81 -4.41
C LEU A 36 -22.73 0.37 -4.78
N ARG A 37 -22.14 1.45 -5.33
CA ARG A 37 -22.88 2.61 -5.84
C ARG A 37 -23.90 2.21 -6.88
N ASP A 38 -23.51 1.38 -7.83
CA ASP A 38 -24.38 0.94 -8.93
C ASP A 38 -25.51 0.01 -8.41
N ALA A 39 -25.22 -0.86 -7.44
CA ALA A 39 -26.22 -1.71 -6.80
C ALA A 39 -27.25 -0.88 -5.99
N MET A 40 -26.78 0.14 -5.26
CA MET A 40 -27.66 1.10 -4.57
C MET A 40 -28.57 1.84 -5.55
N ALA A 41 -28.03 2.29 -6.69
CA ALA A 41 -28.82 2.95 -7.73
C ALA A 41 -29.90 2.02 -8.32
N LYS A 42 -29.61 0.73 -8.46
CA LYS A 42 -30.54 -0.30 -8.97
C LYS A 42 -31.50 -0.86 -7.93
N ARG A 43 -31.35 -0.51 -6.64
CA ARG A 43 -32.15 -1.03 -5.52
C ARG A 43 -32.20 -2.56 -5.47
N SER A 44 -31.08 -3.25 -5.70
CA SER A 44 -30.97 -4.70 -5.49
C SER A 44 -30.37 -5.00 -4.12
N PRO A 45 -31.17 -5.47 -3.13
CA PRO A 45 -30.68 -5.78 -1.79
C PRO A 45 -29.70 -6.95 -1.78
N GLU A 46 -29.88 -7.95 -2.65
CA GLU A 46 -29.03 -9.13 -2.71
C GLU A 46 -27.62 -8.80 -3.21
N ASP A 47 -27.51 -7.88 -4.18
CA ASP A 47 -26.21 -7.37 -4.64
C ASP A 47 -25.53 -6.54 -3.54
N LEU A 48 -26.31 -5.82 -2.71
CA LEU A 48 -25.78 -5.00 -1.63
C LEU A 48 -25.12 -5.85 -0.54
N ASP A 49 -25.79 -6.90 -0.06
CA ASP A 49 -25.27 -7.78 1.00
C ASP A 49 -23.96 -8.45 0.57
N ARG A 50 -23.93 -9.01 -0.65
CA ARG A 50 -22.72 -9.60 -1.23
C ARG A 50 -21.56 -8.59 -1.33
N LEU A 51 -21.84 -7.35 -1.70
CA LEU A 51 -20.82 -6.32 -1.84
C LEU A 51 -20.31 -5.81 -0.49
N LEU A 52 -21.17 -5.76 0.54
CA LEU A 52 -20.78 -5.45 1.90
C LEU A 52 -19.83 -6.50 2.48
N GLU A 53 -20.12 -7.79 2.28
CA GLU A 53 -19.21 -8.88 2.68
C GLU A 53 -17.84 -8.75 2.02
N LYS A 54 -17.81 -8.41 0.73
CA LYS A 54 -16.57 -8.18 -0.04
C LYS A 54 -15.74 -7.02 0.53
N VAL A 55 -16.38 -5.90 0.88
CA VAL A 55 -15.71 -4.75 1.52
C VAL A 55 -15.18 -5.12 2.90
N GLN A 56 -15.96 -5.82 3.72
CA GLN A 56 -15.51 -6.29 5.04
C GLN A 56 -14.29 -7.22 4.95
N GLN A 57 -14.23 -8.08 3.94
CA GLN A 57 -13.06 -8.93 3.70
C GLN A 57 -11.82 -8.09 3.35
N GLN A 58 -11.98 -7.07 2.50
CA GLN A 58 -10.89 -6.16 2.15
C GLN A 58 -10.32 -5.41 3.36
N ASP A 59 -11.17 -5.06 4.34
CA ASP A 59 -10.76 -4.44 5.59
C ASP A 59 -9.96 -5.40 6.48
N LYS A 60 -10.36 -6.68 6.54
CA LYS A 60 -9.59 -7.72 7.23
C LYS A 60 -8.20 -7.88 6.60
N ASP A 61 -8.15 -7.93 5.27
CA ASP A 61 -6.89 -8.07 4.53
C ASP A 61 -6.00 -6.82 4.69
N SER A 62 -6.60 -5.65 4.93
CA SER A 62 -5.88 -4.41 5.22
C SER A 62 -5.01 -4.52 6.48
N ARG A 63 -5.48 -5.23 7.51
CA ARG A 63 -4.70 -5.46 8.74
C ARG A 63 -3.48 -6.34 8.48
N SER A 64 -3.64 -7.35 7.63
CA SER A 64 -2.51 -8.21 7.21
C SER A 64 -1.48 -7.42 6.39
N ARG A 65 -1.92 -6.55 5.48
CA ARG A 65 -1.01 -5.65 4.74
C ARG A 65 -0.28 -4.68 5.65
N GLU A 66 -0.97 -4.14 6.67
CA GLU A 66 -0.35 -3.27 7.67
C GLU A 66 0.74 -3.98 8.48
N ALA A 67 0.50 -5.21 8.93
CA ALA A 67 1.50 -6.00 9.63
C ALA A 67 2.75 -6.26 8.75
N ARG A 68 2.54 -6.56 7.46
CA ARG A 68 3.64 -6.73 6.50
C ARG A 68 4.43 -5.42 6.29
N ARG A 69 3.74 -4.27 6.21
CA ARG A 69 4.37 -2.96 6.14
C ARG A 69 5.31 -2.73 7.32
N VAL A 70 4.80 -2.95 8.53
CA VAL A 70 5.56 -2.76 9.77
C VAL A 70 6.82 -3.62 9.76
N ALA A 71 6.71 -4.91 9.42
CA ALA A 71 7.85 -5.82 9.36
C ALA A 71 8.93 -5.37 8.36
N VAL A 72 8.54 -4.88 7.18
CA VAL A 72 9.48 -4.35 6.18
C VAL A 72 10.18 -3.10 6.70
N PHE A 73 9.43 -2.17 7.31
CA PHE A 73 9.98 -0.92 7.84
C PHE A 73 10.89 -1.18 9.04
N GLU A 74 10.57 -2.15 9.88
CA GLU A 74 11.44 -2.62 10.97
C GLU A 74 12.75 -3.21 10.46
N SER A 75 12.70 -4.01 9.38
CA SER A 75 13.89 -4.55 8.76
C SER A 75 14.79 -3.44 8.20
N LEU A 76 14.20 -2.47 7.50
CA LEU A 76 14.93 -1.33 6.93
C LEU A 76 15.47 -0.39 8.01
N GLY A 77 14.69 -0.14 9.05
CA GLY A 77 15.10 0.68 10.20
C GLY A 77 16.31 0.08 10.91
N ARG A 78 16.31 -1.24 11.14
CA ARG A 78 17.48 -1.95 11.69
C ARG A 78 18.71 -1.85 10.79
N HIS A 79 18.55 -2.00 9.47
CA HIS A 79 19.65 -1.90 8.51
C HIS A 79 20.34 -0.53 8.55
N TRP A 80 19.57 0.55 8.69
CA TRP A 80 20.09 1.91 8.69
C TRP A 80 20.31 2.51 10.09
N GLY A 81 20.02 1.77 11.17
CA GLY A 81 20.12 2.29 12.53
C GLY A 81 19.12 3.41 12.85
N ILE A 82 17.94 3.40 12.24
CA ILE A 82 16.90 4.43 12.37
C ILE A 82 15.60 3.80 12.87
N SER A 83 14.86 4.54 13.71
CA SER A 83 13.53 4.10 14.14
C SER A 83 12.62 3.84 12.93
N PRO A 84 11.94 2.68 12.85
CA PRO A 84 10.98 2.37 11.79
C PRO A 84 9.87 3.42 11.65
N SER A 85 9.46 4.03 12.76
CA SER A 85 8.46 5.11 12.79
C SER A 85 8.89 6.40 12.09
N MET A 86 10.20 6.58 11.89
CA MET A 86 10.77 7.73 11.16
C MET A 86 10.90 7.46 9.66
N LEU A 87 10.68 6.21 9.23
CA LEU A 87 10.74 5.85 7.82
C LEU A 87 9.41 6.16 7.14
N THR A 88 9.52 6.81 6.00
CA THR A 88 8.47 6.97 4.99
C THR A 88 8.98 6.44 3.65
N LEU A 89 8.09 6.07 2.73
CA LEU A 89 8.46 5.68 1.37
C LEU A 89 9.39 6.69 0.69
N ARG A 90 9.14 7.98 0.90
CA ARG A 90 10.01 9.06 0.39
C ARG A 90 11.40 8.97 1.01
N SER A 91 11.47 8.90 2.34
CA SER A 91 12.77 8.85 3.03
C SER A 91 13.56 7.56 2.74
N ILE A 92 12.88 6.46 2.41
CA ILE A 92 13.49 5.21 1.96
C ILE A 92 14.08 5.44 0.56
N ALA A 93 13.30 6.01 -0.36
CA ALA A 93 13.76 6.35 -1.70
C ALA A 93 14.96 7.31 -1.69
N ASP A 94 14.91 8.36 -0.86
CA ASP A 94 16.00 9.33 -0.71
C ASP A 94 17.31 8.65 -0.26
N ARG A 95 17.23 7.60 0.58
CA ARG A 95 18.39 6.81 1.03
C ARG A 95 18.92 5.83 -0.03
N MET A 96 18.04 5.37 -0.91
CA MET A 96 18.39 4.47 -2.01
C MET A 96 19.05 5.20 -3.19
N GLY A 97 19.03 6.54 -3.22
CA GLY A 97 19.56 7.33 -4.32
C GLY A 97 18.83 7.02 -5.64
N ASP A 98 19.58 6.80 -6.71
CA ASP A 98 19.02 6.52 -8.05
C ASP A 98 18.14 5.26 -8.08
N ALA A 99 18.45 4.26 -7.24
CA ALA A 99 17.63 3.06 -7.11
C ALA A 99 16.25 3.34 -6.47
N GLY A 100 16.09 4.50 -5.82
CA GLY A 100 14.82 4.96 -5.25
C GLY A 100 13.82 5.51 -6.27
N ALA A 101 14.20 5.65 -7.54
CA ALA A 101 13.32 6.20 -8.58
C ALA A 101 12.07 5.33 -8.81
N GLU A 102 12.22 4.00 -8.88
CA GLU A 102 11.08 3.07 -8.99
C GLU A 102 10.15 3.19 -7.79
N LEU A 103 10.72 3.33 -6.58
CA LEU A 103 9.95 3.49 -5.35
C LEU A 103 9.13 4.79 -5.35
N MET A 104 9.69 5.87 -5.89
CA MET A 104 8.99 7.14 -6.00
C MET A 104 7.86 7.10 -7.03
N ALA A 105 8.04 6.38 -8.13
CA ALA A 105 6.98 6.15 -9.11
C ALA A 105 5.81 5.37 -8.48
N LEU A 106 6.11 4.24 -7.83
CA LEU A 106 5.10 3.43 -7.14
C LEU A 106 4.38 4.20 -6.03
N ARG A 107 5.10 5.05 -5.28
CA ARG A 107 4.51 5.95 -4.30
C ARG A 107 3.56 6.96 -4.95
N GLY A 108 3.90 7.47 -6.13
CA GLY A 108 3.05 8.36 -6.91
C GLY A 108 1.73 7.69 -7.30
N GLU A 109 1.81 6.47 -7.80
CA GLU A 109 0.64 5.65 -8.14
C GLU A 109 -0.25 5.39 -6.92
N LEU A 110 0.35 5.00 -5.77
CA LEU A 110 -0.39 4.79 -4.53
C LEU A 110 -1.13 6.05 -4.08
N LYS A 111 -0.48 7.21 -4.17
CA LYS A 111 -1.11 8.48 -3.80
C LYS A 111 -2.29 8.79 -4.71
N HIS A 112 -2.15 8.57 -6.02
CA HIS A 112 -3.21 8.82 -6.99
C HIS A 112 -4.43 7.91 -6.72
N LYS A 113 -4.21 6.61 -6.55
CA LYS A 113 -5.29 5.65 -6.26
C LYS A 113 -5.97 5.90 -4.92
N ALA A 114 -5.21 6.26 -3.88
CA ALA A 114 -5.79 6.62 -2.59
C ALA A 114 -6.71 7.86 -2.68
N GLN A 115 -6.38 8.82 -3.56
CA GLN A 115 -7.24 9.97 -3.82
C GLN A 115 -8.53 9.57 -4.53
N GLU A 116 -8.48 8.65 -5.49
CA GLU A 116 -9.68 8.13 -6.16
C GLU A 116 -10.64 7.40 -5.22
N VAL A 117 -10.11 6.70 -4.20
CA VAL A 117 -10.91 5.99 -3.20
C VAL A 117 -11.52 6.91 -2.14
N SER A 118 -10.93 8.09 -1.91
CA SER A 118 -11.37 9.04 -0.87
C SER A 118 -12.43 10.04 -1.36
N LEU A 119 -12.80 9.98 -2.64
CA LEU A 119 -13.87 10.75 -3.29
C LEU A 119 -15.20 9.99 -3.24
#